data_AF-A0A1I1MSY4-F1
#
_entry.id   AF-A0A1I1MSY4-F1
#
_cell.length_a   1.000
_cell.length_b   1.000
_cell.length_c   1.000
_cell.angle_alpha   90.00
_cell.angle_beta   90.00
_cell.angle_gamma   90.00
#
_symmetry.space_group_name_H-M   'P 1'
#
loop_
_entity.id
_entity.type
_entity.pdbx_description
1 polymer ?
#
loop_
_entity_poly.entity_id
_entity_poly.type
_entity_poly.pdbx_seq_one_letter_code
_entity_poly.pdbx_strand_id
1 'polypeptide(L)'
;MNTFEVIDTEYITACRTIETILLNNRDLTEVFFVYNYEGVSFRVFKSHLELINFFQNKSESHFCFDTENELDVFLAEVKLVA
;
A
#
# COMPACT_ATOMS: atom_id res chain seq x y z
N MET A 1 7.58 -12.60 -10.74
CA MET A 1 6.45 -12.46 -9.83
C MET A 1 7.02 -11.93 -8.54
N ASN A 2 6.56 -10.76 -8.12
CA ASN A 2 7.06 -10.15 -6.91
C ASN A 2 6.57 -10.97 -5.70
N THR A 3 7.40 -11.05 -4.67
CA THR A 3 6.97 -11.55 -3.36
C THR A 3 6.75 -10.35 -2.47
N PHE A 4 5.61 -10.28 -1.79
CA PHE A 4 5.31 -9.21 -0.86
C PHE A 4 4.96 -9.78 0.50
N GLU A 5 5.43 -9.10 1.55
CA GLU A 5 5.13 -9.45 2.94
C GLU A 5 4.67 -8.21 3.70
N VAL A 6 3.68 -8.38 4.57
CA VAL A 6 3.25 -7.32 5.48
C VAL A 6 4.20 -7.32 6.66
N ILE A 7 5.01 -6.28 6.79
CA ILE A 7 6.00 -6.15 7.86
C ILE A 7 5.43 -5.43 9.09
N ASP A 8 4.42 -4.60 8.88
CA ASP A 8 3.76 -3.87 9.97
C ASP A 8 2.29 -3.60 9.65
N THR A 9 1.47 -3.48 10.69
CA THR A 9 0.05 -3.16 10.59
C THR A 9 -0.35 -2.24 11.72
N GLU A 10 -0.55 -0.97 11.39
CA GLU A 10 -1.03 0.04 12.31
C GLU A 10 -2.55 0.14 12.25
N TYR A 11 -3.21 0.01 13.39
CA TYR A 11 -4.66 0.18 13.50
C TYR A 11 -4.98 1.62 13.88
N ILE A 12 -5.55 2.39 12.95
CA ILE A 12 -6.06 3.74 13.24
C ILE A 12 -7.39 3.61 14.01
N THR A 13 -8.27 2.74 13.52
CA THR A 13 -9.52 2.35 14.19
C THR A 13 -9.77 0.86 13.97
N ALA A 14 -10.78 0.31 14.63
CA ALA A 14 -11.15 -1.11 14.46
C ALA A 14 -11.48 -1.50 13.01
N CYS A 15 -11.80 -0.53 12.15
CA CYS A 15 -12.14 -0.75 10.75
C CYS A 15 -11.20 -0.02 9.78
N ARG A 16 -10.07 0.53 10.24
CA ARG A 16 -9.12 1.26 9.38
C ARG A 16 -7.69 0.91 9.77
N THR A 17 -6.93 0.36 8.83
CA THR A 17 -5.54 -0.05 9.03
C THR A 17 -4.62 0.62 8.04
N ILE A 18 -3.37 0.81 8.44
CA ILE A 18 -2.25 1.12 7.56
C ILE A 18 -1.31 -0.08 7.63
N GLU A 19 -1.15 -0.75 6.52
CA GLU A 19 -0.25 -1.89 6.37
C GLU A 19 1.02 -1.43 5.67
N THR A 20 2.17 -1.77 6.23
CA THR A 20 3.46 -1.58 5.58
C THR A 20 3.83 -2.87 4.89
N ILE A 21 3.93 -2.82 3.57
CA ILE A 21 4.21 -3.96 2.72
C ILE A 21 5.64 -3.83 2.18
N LEU A 22 6.46 -4.84 2.44
CA LEU A 22 7.77 -4.99 1.83
C LEU A 22 7.62 -5.80 0.55
N LEU A 23 7.97 -5.19 -0.57
CA LEU A 23 7.89 -5.81 -1.88
C LEU A 23 9.30 -6.17 -2.33
N ASN A 24 9.53 -7.46 -2.57
CA ASN A 24 10.82 -8.00 -2.96
C ASN A 24 10.72 -8.63 -4.36
N ASN A 25 11.63 -8.21 -5.24
CA ASN A 25 11.84 -8.80 -6.55
C ASN A 25 13.32 -9.11 -6.76
N ARG A 26 13.73 -10.30 -6.31
CA ARG A 26 15.09 -10.86 -6.40
C ARG A 26 16.15 -10.00 -5.71
N ASP A 27 16.56 -8.92 -6.38
CA ASP A 27 17.63 -8.02 -5.95
C ASP A 27 17.10 -6.63 -5.55
N LEU A 28 15.82 -6.35 -5.82
CA LEU A 28 15.18 -5.08 -5.51
C LEU A 28 14.20 -5.25 -4.36
N THR A 29 14.22 -4.30 -3.44
CA THR A 29 13.29 -4.25 -2.32
C THR A 29 12.74 -2.83 -2.23
N GLU A 30 11.42 -2.70 -2.23
CA GLU A 30 10.72 -1.43 -2.11
C GLU A 30 9.62 -1.56 -1.06
N VAL A 31 9.38 -0.48 -0.32
CA VAL A 31 8.37 -0.45 0.74
C VAL A 31 7.16 0.33 0.23
N PHE A 32 5.99 -0.25 0.38
CA PHE A 32 4.71 0.38 0.08
C PHE A 32 3.88 0.50 1.35
N PHE A 33 3.04 1.52 1.40
CA PHE A 33 2.06 1.70 2.47
C PHE A 33 0.67 1.52 1.88
N VAL A 34 -0.12 0.63 2.47
CA VAL A 34 -1.49 0.37 2.07
C VAL A 34 -2.42 0.84 3.17
N TYR A 35 -3.25 1.82 2.84
CA TYR A 35 -4.33 2.23 3.71
C TYR A 35 -5.59 1.45 3.35
N ASN A 36 -6.09 0.67 4.31
CA ASN A 36 -7.34 -0.05 4.19
C ASN A 36 -8.45 0.71 4.93
N TYR A 37 -9.49 1.06 4.18
CA TYR A 37 -10.72 1.63 4.69
C TYR A 37 -11.81 0.55 4.68
N GLU A 38 -12.14 0.04 5.87
CA GLU A 38 -13.27 -0.86 6.13
C GLU A 38 -13.27 -2.16 5.30
N GLY A 39 -12.13 -2.56 4.74
CA GLY A 39 -11.99 -3.74 3.87
C GLY A 39 -12.60 -3.55 2.47
N VAL A 40 -12.99 -2.32 2.11
CA VAL A 40 -13.71 -2.03 0.85
C VAL A 40 -13.02 -0.98 0.00
N SER A 41 -12.00 -0.30 0.53
CA SER A 41 -11.22 0.66 -0.25
C SER A 41 -9.77 0.64 0.22
N PHE A 42 -8.89 0.31 -0.71
CA PHE A 42 -7.46 0.17 -0.51
C PHE A 42 -6.74 1.29 -1.26
N ARG A 43 -5.88 2.03 -0.57
CA ARG A 43 -5.07 3.09 -1.17
C ARG A 43 -3.61 2.76 -0.99
N VAL A 44 -2.86 2.80 -2.08
CA VAL A 44 -1.43 2.46 -2.06
C VAL A 44 -0.60 3.73 -2.21
N PHE A 45 0.42 3.84 -1.37
CA PHE A 45 1.38 4.93 -1.34
C PHE A 45 2.79 4.38 -1.44
N LYS A 46 3.65 5.08 -2.18
CA LYS A 46 5.06 4.69 -2.37
C LYS A 46 5.98 5.25 -1.29
N SER A 47 5.56 6.33 -0.66
CA SER A 47 6.36 6.97 0.38
C SER A 47 5.52 7.35 1.59
N HIS A 48 6.17 7.38 2.74
CA HIS A 48 5.55 7.83 3.98
C HIS A 48 5.08 9.30 3.87
N LEU A 49 5.76 10.11 3.05
CA LEU A 49 5.39 11.50 2.80
C LEU A 49 4.06 11.60 2.03
N GLU A 50 3.82 10.74 1.04
CA GLU A 50 2.54 10.67 0.31
C GLU A 50 1.40 10.31 1.24
N LEU A 51 1.62 9.36 2.16
CA LEU A 51 0.64 8.97 3.16
C LEU A 51 0.31 10.13 4.11
N ILE A 52 1.30 10.86 4.63
CA ILE A 52 1.07 12.05 5.45
C ILE A 52 0.30 13.12 4.66
N ASN A 53 0.70 13.35 3.41
CA ASN A 53 0.06 14.35 2.55
C ASN A 53 -1.41 14.00 2.25
N PHE A 54 -1.73 12.72 2.10
CA PHE A 54 -3.11 12.24 1.98
C PHE A 54 -3.96 12.62 3.19
N PHE A 55 -3.45 12.39 4.41
CA PHE A 55 -4.17 12.73 5.64
C PHE A 55 -4.29 14.25 5.86
N GLN A 56 -3.27 15.03 5.51
CA GLN A 56 -3.26 16.48 5.75
C GLN A 56 -4.02 17.28 4.69
N ASN A 57 -3.81 16.97 3.41
CA ASN A 57 -4.28 17.80 2.30
C ASN A 57 -5.40 17.15 1.47
N LYS A 58 -5.87 15.95 1.83
CA LYS A 58 -6.83 15.15 1.04
C LYS A 58 -6.43 15.00 -0.42
N SER A 59 -5.12 15.03 -0.70
CA SER A 59 -4.59 14.79 -2.03
C SER A 59 -5.04 13.41 -2.50
N GLU A 60 -5.44 13.28 -3.76
CA GLU A 60 -5.81 11.96 -4.31
C GLU A 60 -4.62 11.00 -4.20
N SER A 61 -4.88 9.78 -3.73
CA SER A 61 -3.89 8.71 -3.77
C SER A 61 -3.64 8.32 -5.21
N HIS A 62 -2.38 8.07 -5.58
CA HIS A 62 -2.03 7.70 -6.94
C HIS A 62 -2.67 6.37 -7.39
N PHE A 63 -2.95 5.49 -6.43
CA PHE A 63 -3.57 4.19 -6.66
C PHE A 63 -4.69 3.97 -5.64
N CYS A 64 -5.86 3.56 -6.13
CA CYS A 64 -7.03 3.23 -5.33
C CYS A 64 -7.65 1.97 -5.92
N PHE A 65 -7.98 1.03 -5.06
CA PHE A 65 -8.58 -0.25 -5.40
C PHE A 65 -9.76 -0.50 -4.47
N ASP A 66 -10.79 -1.17 -4.97
CA ASP A 66 -12.00 -1.47 -4.18
C ASP A 66 -12.02 -2.93 -3.70
N THR A 67 -11.05 -3.74 -4.15
CA THR A 67 -10.93 -5.15 -3.77
C THR A 67 -9.50 -5.54 -3.45
N GLU A 68 -9.33 -6.49 -2.53
CA GLU A 68 -8.02 -7.06 -2.18
C GLU A 68 -7.36 -7.73 -3.39
N ASN A 69 -8.15 -8.39 -4.26
CA ASN A 69 -7.62 -9.05 -5.44
C ASN A 69 -6.99 -8.07 -6.45
N GLU A 70 -7.58 -6.88 -6.63
CA GLU A 70 -6.98 -5.84 -7.47
C GLU A 70 -5.67 -5.31 -6.89
N LEU A 71 -5.62 -5.14 -5.57
CA LEU A 71 -4.40 -4.76 -4.85
C LEU A 71 -3.31 -5.82 -5.03
N ASP A 72 -3.63 -7.10 -4.83
CA ASP A 72 -2.68 -8.20 -4.99
C ASP A 72 -2.12 -8.29 -6.40
N VAL A 73 -2.98 -8.15 -7.42
CA VAL A 73 -2.56 -8.12 -8.83
C VAL A 73 -1.61 -6.94 -9.07
N PHE A 74 -1.94 -5.76 -8.55
CA PHE A 74 -1.08 -4.58 -8.67
C PHE A 74 0.29 -4.81 -8.03
N LEU A 75 0.35 -5.32 -6.80
CA LEU A 75 1.61 -5.61 -6.09
C LEU A 75 2.43 -6.70 -6.81
N ALA A 76 1.76 -7.67 -7.44
CA ALA A 76 2.43 -8.72 -8.22
C ALA A 76 3.05 -8.21 -9.53
N GLU A 77 2.47 -7.18 -10.15
CA GLU A 77 2.88 -6.64 -11.45
C GLU A 77 3.71 -5.34 -11.37
N VAL A 78 3.68 -4.63 -10.23
CA VAL A 78 4.37 -3.35 -10.09
C VAL A 78 5.87 -3.51 -10.38
N LYS A 79 6.39 -2.62 -11.22
CA LYS A 79 7.82 -2.57 -11.53
C LYS A 79 8.53 -1.80 -10.43
N LEU A 80 9.35 -2.51 -9.67
CA LEU A 80 10.31 -1.89 -8.76
C LEU A 80 11.34 -1.12 -9.61
N VAL A 81 11.54 0.16 -9.27
CA VAL A 81 12.54 1.01 -9.96
C VAL A 81 13.68 1.24 -8.99
N ALA A 82 14.89 0.83 -9.41
CA ALA A 82 16.14 1.00 -8.65
C ALA A 82 16.65 2.44 -8.70
#